data_AF-A0A960UZ31-F1
#
_entry.id   AF-A0A960UZ31-F1
#
_cell.length_a   1.000
_cell.length_b   1.000
_cell.length_c   1.000
_cell.angle_alpha   90.00
_cell.angle_beta   90.00
_cell.angle_gamma   90.00
#
_symmetry.space_group_name_H-M   'P 1'
#
loop_
_entity.id
_entity.type
_entity.pdbx_description
1 polymer ?
#
loop_
_entity_poly.entity_id
_entity_poly.type
_entity_poly.pdbx_seq_one_letter_code
_entity_poly.pdbx_strand_id
1 'polypeptide(L)'
;MRGLRIGAVSGWRCARRALKAAPGLLLLSGLIHCSTPYLKNRLHDAADIVTIEGQRDSYGAALHAGPLALGVAWKSQQYQAIGLRGGEWGAYNSAGFTALAFGSDYFTEQPVDFNQEWKSKLQKSTVDTHESVLERGAGASINLTTNNAIGLETLPIDTAEPSLARQRGKTYRLRLPFGTVQPAYTSKTLLKDDKIEWAPAWFYTRLELQAGAWLGFRAGFNVGELLDFLVGWTTVDLYNDDAPYEPDLEERFLNDPRFKNLPPHIKAALLEQIRKNGSLPVLP
;
A
#
# COMPACT_ATOMS: atom_id res chain seq x y z
N MET A 1 -25.89 25.18 -23.37
CA MET A 1 -24.61 25.54 -22.73
C MET A 1 -24.85 25.76 -21.24
N ARG A 2 -24.61 24.74 -20.40
CA ARG A 2 -24.70 24.86 -18.94
C ARG A 2 -23.33 25.29 -18.43
N GLY A 3 -23.26 26.47 -17.82
CA GLY A 3 -22.02 27.06 -17.36
C GLY A 3 -21.32 26.18 -16.32
N LEU A 4 -20.04 25.90 -16.59
CA LEU A 4 -19.10 25.25 -15.69
C LEU A 4 -18.91 26.14 -14.45
N ARG A 5 -19.67 25.90 -13.37
CA ARG A 5 -19.46 26.57 -12.08
C ARG A 5 -18.29 25.87 -11.38
N ILE A 6 -17.08 26.30 -11.69
CA ILE A 6 -15.86 25.87 -11.00
C ILE A 6 -16.00 26.28 -9.53
N GLY A 7 -15.84 25.32 -8.61
CA GLY A 7 -16.16 25.41 -7.18
C GLY A 7 -15.27 26.34 -6.35
N ALA A 8 -15.32 27.65 -6.59
CA ALA A 8 -14.52 28.65 -5.85
C ALA A 8 -14.94 28.87 -4.38
N VAL A 9 -16.02 28.25 -3.91
CA VAL A 9 -16.67 28.59 -2.62
C VAL A 9 -16.08 27.84 -1.41
N SER A 10 -15.40 26.70 -1.61
CA SER A 10 -14.86 25.93 -0.48
C SER A 10 -13.57 26.53 0.09
N GLY A 11 -12.67 27.04 -0.76
CA GLY A 11 -11.35 27.56 -0.33
C GLY A 11 -11.42 28.77 0.62
N TRP A 12 -12.44 29.63 0.47
CA TRP A 12 -12.57 30.86 1.26
C TRP A 12 -12.90 30.64 2.74
N ARG A 13 -13.52 29.49 3.12
CA ARG A 13 -13.86 29.21 4.52
C ARG A 13 -12.64 28.73 5.32
N CYS A 14 -11.70 28.06 4.65
CA CYS A 14 -10.50 27.53 5.28
C CYS A 14 -9.48 28.65 5.57
N ALA A 15 -9.25 29.55 4.60
CA ALA A 15 -8.37 30.70 4.76
C ALA A 15 -8.78 31.64 5.92
N ARG A 16 -10.08 31.86 6.14
CA ARG A 16 -10.58 32.71 7.23
C ARG A 16 -10.37 32.10 8.63
N ARG A 17 -10.28 30.77 8.75
CA ARG A 17 -9.98 30.12 10.04
C ARG A 17 -8.49 30.19 10.37
N ALA A 18 -7.62 30.02 9.37
CA ALA A 18 -6.17 30.13 9.54
C ALA A 18 -5.72 31.54 9.96
N LEU A 19 -6.35 32.60 9.42
CA LEU A 19 -5.99 33.99 9.74
C LEU A 19 -6.25 34.40 11.20
N LYS A 20 -7.06 33.64 11.95
CA LYS A 20 -7.37 33.93 13.36
C LYS A 20 -6.46 33.20 14.36
N ALA A 21 -5.64 32.25 13.91
CA ALA A 21 -4.77 31.46 14.78
C ALA A 21 -3.31 31.94 14.65
N ALA A 22 -2.89 32.77 15.62
CA ALA A 22 -1.52 33.14 16.02
C ALA A 22 -0.45 33.47 14.93
N PRO A 23 0.27 34.60 15.04
CA PRO A 23 1.26 35.01 14.04
C PRO A 23 2.56 34.18 14.15
N GLY A 24 3.01 33.62 13.02
CA GLY A 24 4.41 33.20 12.82
C GLY A 24 4.60 31.75 12.37
N LEU A 25 4.33 30.77 13.24
CA LEU A 25 4.73 29.38 13.00
C LEU A 25 3.55 28.42 12.71
N LEU A 26 2.34 28.73 13.19
CA LEU A 26 1.11 27.96 12.94
C LEU A 26 0.46 28.26 11.58
N LEU A 27 0.93 29.31 10.89
CA LEU A 27 0.41 29.74 9.60
C LEU A 27 0.80 28.77 8.48
N LEU A 28 2.01 28.20 8.53
CA LEU A 28 2.47 27.22 7.53
C LEU A 28 1.73 25.88 7.64
N SER A 29 1.51 25.37 8.86
CA SER A 29 0.77 24.10 9.05
C SER A 29 -0.71 24.24 8.67
N GLY A 30 -1.33 25.41 8.93
CA GLY A 30 -2.70 25.72 8.52
C GLY A 30 -2.88 25.83 7.00
N LEU A 31 -1.89 26.38 6.28
CA LEU A 31 -1.92 26.44 4.82
C LEU A 31 -1.81 25.05 4.17
N ILE A 32 -1.09 24.11 4.80
CA ILE A 32 -0.99 22.72 4.33
C ILE A 32 -2.31 21.97 4.51
N HIS A 33 -3.02 22.18 5.62
CA HIS A 33 -4.31 21.52 5.88
C HIS A 33 -5.47 22.10 5.07
N CYS A 34 -5.34 23.35 4.61
CA CYS A 34 -6.28 23.98 3.69
C CYS A 34 -5.85 23.84 2.21
N SER A 35 -4.84 23.03 1.95
CA SER A 35 -4.33 22.85 0.60
C SER A 35 -5.39 22.18 -0.26
N THR A 36 -5.59 22.70 -1.47
CA THR A 36 -6.50 22.08 -2.44
C THR A 36 -6.04 20.64 -2.71
N PRO A 37 -6.93 19.69 -3.05
CA PRO A 37 -6.53 18.31 -3.36
C PRO A 37 -5.40 18.24 -4.40
N TYR A 38 -5.37 19.21 -5.32
CA TYR A 38 -4.25 19.47 -6.22
C TYR A 38 -2.89 19.52 -5.52
N LEU A 39 -2.74 20.39 -4.53
CA LEU A 39 -1.46 20.58 -3.85
C LEU A 39 -1.12 19.36 -2.98
N LYS A 40 -2.13 18.66 -2.44
CA LYS A 40 -1.92 17.40 -1.73
C LYS A 40 -1.32 16.34 -2.66
N ASN A 41 -1.86 16.18 -3.87
CA ASN A 41 -1.30 15.30 -4.90
C ASN A 41 0.14 15.69 -5.23
N ARG A 42 0.40 16.98 -5.50
CA ARG A 42 1.77 17.44 -5.78
C ARG A 42 2.75 17.24 -4.62
N LEU A 43 2.29 17.32 -3.37
CA LEU A 43 3.11 16.97 -2.20
C LEU A 43 3.40 15.47 -2.13
N HIS A 44 2.44 14.63 -2.51
CA HIS A 44 2.65 13.19 -2.61
C HIS A 44 3.66 12.85 -3.70
N ASP A 45 3.55 13.43 -4.89
CA ASP A 45 4.53 13.21 -5.97
C ASP A 45 5.92 13.68 -5.54
N ALA A 46 6.00 14.86 -4.90
CA ALA A 46 7.25 15.36 -4.36
C ALA A 46 7.89 14.41 -3.34
N ALA A 47 7.07 13.75 -2.52
CA ALA A 47 7.53 12.76 -1.54
C ALA A 47 7.96 11.43 -2.19
N ASP A 48 7.41 11.08 -3.36
CA ASP A 48 7.80 9.90 -4.13
C ASP A 48 9.13 10.06 -4.89
N ILE A 49 9.57 11.30 -5.12
CA ILE A 49 10.85 11.60 -5.78
C ILE A 49 12.01 10.99 -5.00
N VAL A 50 11.96 11.04 -3.67
CA VAL A 50 13.09 10.68 -2.81
C VAL A 50 12.75 9.46 -1.97
N THR A 51 13.68 8.50 -1.93
CA THR A 51 13.64 7.35 -1.02
C THR A 51 14.83 7.42 -0.09
N ILE A 52 14.61 7.23 1.21
CA ILE A 52 15.65 7.18 2.23
C ILE A 52 15.26 6.11 3.24
N GLU A 53 16.11 5.10 3.42
CA GLU A 53 15.86 4.00 4.35
C GLU A 53 17.10 3.62 5.15
N GLY A 54 16.91 3.45 6.45
CA GLY A 54 17.81 2.72 7.32
C GLY A 54 17.44 1.24 7.34
N GLN A 55 18.43 0.37 7.22
CA GLN A 55 18.25 -1.08 7.08
C GLN A 55 19.15 -1.82 8.08
N ARG A 56 18.68 -2.94 8.63
CA ARG A 56 19.47 -3.85 9.48
C ARG A 56 19.74 -5.15 8.74
N ASP A 57 20.86 -5.79 9.05
CA ASP A 57 21.37 -7.00 8.41
C ASP A 57 21.46 -6.86 6.88
N SER A 58 22.04 -5.73 6.47
CA SER A 58 22.38 -5.43 5.08
C SER A 58 23.89 -5.43 4.90
N TYR A 59 24.37 -6.10 3.86
CA TYR A 59 25.78 -6.30 3.57
C TYR A 59 26.07 -6.02 2.11
N GLY A 60 27.22 -5.41 1.84
CA GLY A 60 27.69 -5.11 0.49
C GLY A 60 27.19 -3.78 -0.04
N ALA A 61 27.29 -3.59 -1.36
CA ALA A 61 26.86 -2.37 -2.03
C ALA A 61 26.33 -2.68 -3.44
N ALA A 62 25.26 -1.98 -3.82
CA ALA A 62 24.62 -2.10 -5.11
C ALA A 62 24.07 -0.75 -5.58
N LEU A 63 24.08 -0.55 -6.88
CA LEU A 63 23.43 0.54 -7.58
C LEU A 63 22.32 -0.03 -8.46
N HIS A 64 21.15 0.58 -8.42
CA HIS A 64 19.98 0.18 -9.19
C HIS A 64 19.58 1.31 -10.13
N ALA A 65 19.27 0.97 -11.37
CA ALA A 65 18.70 1.85 -12.38
C ALA A 65 17.52 1.13 -13.05
N GLY A 66 16.34 1.33 -12.48
CA GLY A 66 15.13 0.57 -12.79
C GLY A 66 15.33 -0.93 -12.59
N PRO A 67 15.14 -1.76 -13.64
CA PRO A 67 15.32 -3.21 -13.54
C PRO A 67 16.79 -3.64 -13.48
N LEU A 68 17.74 -2.76 -13.81
CA LEU A 68 19.16 -3.08 -13.79
C LEU A 68 19.72 -2.86 -12.39
N ALA A 69 20.45 -3.84 -11.87
CA ALA A 69 21.17 -3.76 -10.62
C ALA A 69 22.65 -4.08 -10.86
N LEU A 70 23.54 -3.29 -10.29
CA LEU A 70 24.99 -3.47 -10.39
C LEU A 70 25.61 -3.51 -8.99
N GLY A 71 26.24 -4.62 -8.62
CA GLY A 71 27.03 -4.72 -7.40
C GLY A 71 26.94 -6.06 -6.70
N VAL A 72 27.29 -6.08 -5.43
CA VAL A 72 27.14 -7.26 -4.57
C VAL A 72 26.52 -6.79 -3.28
N ALA A 73 25.24 -7.08 -3.09
CA ALA A 73 24.51 -6.71 -1.89
C ALA A 73 23.59 -7.84 -1.45
N TRP A 74 23.44 -8.01 -0.15
CA TRP A 74 22.51 -8.96 0.45
C TRP A 74 21.81 -8.32 1.63
N LYS A 75 20.51 -8.56 1.74
CA LYS A 75 19.66 -8.06 2.81
C LYS A 75 18.72 -9.15 3.31
N SER A 76 18.75 -9.37 4.62
CA SER A 76 17.91 -10.37 5.29
C SER A 76 16.40 -10.05 5.21
N GLN A 77 15.57 -11.08 5.12
CA GLN A 77 14.10 -10.98 5.18
C GLN A 77 13.55 -10.75 6.59
N GLN A 78 14.37 -10.95 7.63
CA GLN A 78 13.90 -10.99 9.02
C GLN A 78 13.73 -9.61 9.65
N TYR A 79 14.35 -8.57 9.08
CA TYR A 79 14.43 -7.25 9.70
C TYR A 79 13.65 -6.20 8.90
N GLN A 80 13.04 -5.28 9.64
CA GLN A 80 12.35 -4.13 9.09
C GLN A 80 13.35 -3.04 8.72
N ALA A 81 13.17 -2.43 7.55
CA ALA A 81 13.73 -1.14 7.22
C ALA A 81 12.83 -0.05 7.78
N ILE A 82 13.40 1.10 8.13
CA ILE A 82 12.66 2.29 8.53
C ILE A 82 13.05 3.44 7.61
N GLY A 83 12.08 4.22 7.12
CA GLY A 83 12.42 5.27 6.18
C GLY A 83 11.24 5.90 5.46
N LEU A 84 11.59 6.77 4.52
CA LEU A 84 10.69 7.33 3.51
C LEU A 84 10.82 6.50 2.24
N ARG A 85 9.74 5.85 1.81
CA ARG A 85 9.68 5.14 0.52
C ARG A 85 8.27 5.27 -0.03
N GLY A 86 8.13 5.56 -1.32
CA GLY A 86 6.81 5.71 -1.95
C GLY A 86 5.96 6.80 -1.29
N GLY A 87 6.61 7.90 -0.89
CA GLY A 87 5.93 9.06 -0.31
C GLY A 87 5.48 8.90 1.13
N GLU A 88 5.78 7.77 1.78
CA GLU A 88 5.36 7.47 3.15
C GLU A 88 6.53 7.19 4.08
N TRP A 89 6.44 7.72 5.30
CA TRP A 89 7.33 7.35 6.41
C TRP A 89 6.77 6.12 7.10
N GLY A 90 7.58 5.08 7.23
CA GLY A 90 7.12 3.84 7.82
C GLY A 90 8.22 2.85 8.13
N ALA A 91 7.81 1.74 8.74
CA ALA A 91 8.61 0.54 8.85
C ALA A 91 8.14 -0.46 7.78
N TYR A 92 9.08 -1.00 7.02
CA TYR A 92 8.80 -1.85 5.87
C TYR A 92 9.61 -3.12 5.92
N ASN A 93 9.06 -4.22 5.42
CA ASN A 93 9.80 -5.45 5.24
C ASN A 93 10.37 -5.46 3.84
N SER A 94 11.68 -5.50 3.77
CA SER A 94 12.37 -5.52 2.49
C SER A 94 13.53 -6.47 2.54
N ALA A 95 13.68 -7.22 1.46
CA ALA A 95 14.73 -8.20 1.30
C ALA A 95 15.25 -8.09 -0.10
N GLY A 96 16.55 -8.26 -0.26
CA GLY A 96 17.19 -8.00 -1.52
C GLY A 96 18.45 -8.82 -1.65
N PHE A 97 18.73 -9.21 -2.88
CA PHE A 97 20.00 -9.78 -3.25
C PHE A 97 20.39 -9.20 -4.61
N THR A 98 21.60 -8.71 -4.70
CA THR A 98 22.21 -8.23 -5.93
C THR A 98 23.56 -8.92 -6.09
N ALA A 99 23.79 -9.51 -7.26
CA ALA A 99 25.07 -10.07 -7.68
C ALA A 99 25.37 -9.68 -9.12
N LEU A 100 26.47 -8.95 -9.29
CA LEU A 100 26.93 -8.41 -10.56
C LEU A 100 25.81 -7.59 -11.21
N ALA A 101 25.36 -7.98 -12.40
CA ALA A 101 24.32 -7.29 -13.18
C ALA A 101 22.89 -7.77 -12.87
N PHE A 102 22.73 -8.68 -11.91
CA PHE A 102 21.44 -9.28 -11.56
C PHE A 102 21.07 -8.93 -10.13
N GLY A 103 19.80 -8.60 -9.92
CA GLY A 103 19.27 -8.39 -8.58
C GLY A 103 17.80 -8.76 -8.49
N SER A 104 17.38 -9.07 -7.28
CA SER A 104 15.98 -9.15 -6.90
C SER A 104 15.77 -8.32 -5.66
N ASP A 105 14.75 -7.49 -5.68
CA ASP A 105 14.31 -6.74 -4.51
C ASP A 105 12.86 -7.12 -4.21
N TYR A 106 12.58 -7.32 -2.93
CA TYR A 106 11.27 -7.62 -2.38
C TYR A 106 10.92 -6.49 -1.42
N PHE A 107 9.77 -5.86 -1.63
CA PHE A 107 9.27 -4.80 -0.78
C PHE A 107 7.81 -5.06 -0.42
N THR A 108 7.51 -5.08 0.87
CA THR A 108 6.15 -5.19 1.39
C THR A 108 6.00 -4.45 2.72
N GLU A 109 4.83 -3.87 2.94
CA GLU A 109 4.51 -3.17 4.18
C GLU A 109 4.22 -4.12 5.34
N GLN A 110 3.64 -5.29 5.05
CA GLN A 110 3.29 -6.23 6.10
C GLN A 110 4.51 -7.03 6.54
N PRO A 111 4.75 -7.21 7.85
CA PRO A 111 5.69 -8.21 8.32
C PRO A 111 5.31 -9.55 7.71
N VAL A 112 6.28 -10.20 7.07
CA VAL A 112 6.12 -11.60 6.67
C VAL A 112 6.07 -12.37 7.98
N ASP A 113 4.87 -12.58 8.52
CA ASP A 113 4.68 -13.41 9.70
C ASP A 113 4.89 -14.87 9.27
N PHE A 114 6.15 -15.32 9.32
CA PHE A 114 6.51 -16.71 9.05
C PHE A 114 5.77 -17.70 9.96
N ASN A 115 5.25 -17.25 11.12
CA ASN A 115 4.43 -18.09 11.97
C ASN A 115 2.98 -18.23 11.50
N GLN A 116 2.45 -17.36 10.62
CA GLN A 116 1.11 -17.56 10.06
C GLN A 116 1.03 -18.81 9.18
N GLU A 117 2.12 -19.17 8.47
CA GLU A 117 2.16 -20.42 7.68
C GLU A 117 2.12 -21.66 8.59
N TRP A 118 2.88 -21.66 9.69
CA TRP A 118 2.85 -22.75 10.67
C TRP A 118 1.51 -22.83 11.39
N LYS A 119 0.94 -21.70 11.79
CA LYS A 119 -0.38 -21.65 12.45
C LYS A 119 -1.49 -22.12 11.52
N SER A 120 -1.47 -21.73 10.24
CA SER A 120 -2.46 -22.18 9.25
C SER A 120 -2.30 -23.66 8.89
N LYS A 121 -1.07 -24.19 8.81
CA LYS A 121 -0.82 -25.64 8.65
C LYS A 121 -1.24 -26.45 9.88
N LEU A 122 -0.97 -25.95 11.09
CA LEU A 122 -1.42 -26.59 12.34
C LEU A 122 -2.95 -26.56 12.47
N GLN A 123 -3.60 -25.45 12.14
CA GLN A 123 -5.07 -25.37 12.11
C GLN A 123 -5.66 -26.33 11.09
N LYS A 124 -5.10 -26.41 9.88
CA LYS A 124 -5.60 -27.33 8.85
C LYS A 124 -5.44 -28.80 9.25
N SER A 125 -4.28 -29.16 9.81
CA SER A 125 -4.03 -30.52 10.35
C SER A 125 -4.98 -30.89 11.48
N THR A 126 -5.42 -29.92 12.30
CA THR A 126 -6.34 -30.16 13.42
C THR A 126 -7.79 -30.33 12.95
N VAL A 127 -8.19 -29.65 11.88
CA VAL A 127 -9.55 -29.78 11.29
C VAL A 127 -9.70 -31.13 10.58
N ASP A 128 -8.69 -31.58 9.84
CA ASP A 128 -8.72 -32.84 9.11
C ASP A 128 -8.76 -34.08 10.05
N THR A 129 -8.29 -33.94 11.30
CA THR A 129 -8.36 -35.04 12.28
C THR A 129 -9.75 -35.23 12.88
N HIS A 130 -10.57 -34.18 12.94
CA HIS A 130 -11.92 -34.26 13.50
C HIS A 130 -12.94 -34.88 12.53
N GLU A 131 -12.72 -34.75 11.23
CA GLU A 131 -13.63 -35.29 10.22
C GLU A 131 -13.51 -36.83 10.08
N SER A 132 -12.33 -37.39 10.33
CA SER A 132 -12.09 -38.84 10.26
C SER A 132 -12.60 -39.66 11.48
N VAL A 133 -13.01 -38.99 12.56
CA VAL A 133 -13.52 -39.65 13.79
C VAL A 133 -15.05 -39.71 13.82
N LEU A 134 -15.74 -38.89 13.01
CA LEU A 134 -17.21 -38.85 12.96
C LEU A 134 -17.85 -39.97 12.12
N GLU A 135 -17.07 -40.74 11.35
CA GLU A 135 -17.59 -41.88 10.57
C GLU A 135 -17.50 -43.24 11.29
N ARG A 136 -16.90 -43.32 12.50
CA ARG A 136 -16.83 -44.57 13.27
C ARG A 136 -17.34 -44.40 14.69
N GLY A 137 -18.65 -44.47 14.87
CA GLY A 137 -19.22 -44.75 16.20
C GLY A 137 -20.55 -44.09 16.45
N ALA A 138 -21.63 -44.72 15.96
CA ALA A 138 -22.96 -44.49 16.51
C ALA A 138 -22.96 -44.83 18.02
N GLY A 139 -23.41 -43.89 18.86
CA GLY A 139 -24.00 -44.23 20.15
C GLY A 139 -23.39 -43.67 21.45
N ALA A 140 -22.57 -42.61 21.43
CA ALA A 140 -22.16 -41.95 22.68
C ALA A 140 -22.31 -40.43 22.58
N SER A 141 -23.41 -39.90 23.14
CA SER A 141 -23.63 -38.48 23.36
C SER A 141 -22.72 -37.99 24.49
N ILE A 142 -21.53 -37.48 24.14
CA ILE A 142 -20.66 -36.80 25.09
C ILE A 142 -21.09 -35.33 25.12
N ASN A 143 -21.78 -34.91 26.18
CA ASN A 143 -22.00 -33.50 26.49
C ASN A 143 -20.67 -32.88 26.96
N LEU A 144 -19.84 -32.47 26.01
CA LEU A 144 -18.65 -31.67 26.29
C LEU A 144 -19.09 -30.20 26.45
N THR A 145 -19.51 -29.83 27.66
CA THR A 145 -19.55 -28.43 28.10
C THR A 145 -18.13 -27.92 28.32
N THR A 146 -17.44 -27.58 27.24
CA THR A 146 -16.18 -26.83 27.29
C THR A 146 -16.47 -25.33 27.30
N ASN A 147 -16.74 -24.81 28.50
CA ASN A 147 -16.70 -23.38 28.82
C ASN A 147 -15.25 -22.90 28.94
N ASN A 148 -14.48 -22.95 27.85
CA ASN A 148 -13.20 -22.25 27.75
C ASN A 148 -12.92 -21.88 26.29
N ALA A 149 -13.83 -21.09 25.74
CA ALA A 149 -13.47 -20.19 24.65
C ALA A 149 -12.64 -19.05 25.27
N ILE A 150 -11.33 -19.28 25.43
CA ILE A 150 -10.36 -18.19 25.34
C ILE A 150 -10.44 -17.77 23.87
N GLY A 151 -11.46 -16.96 23.57
CA GLY A 151 -11.60 -16.25 22.32
C GLY A 151 -10.52 -15.19 22.29
N LEU A 152 -9.30 -15.62 21.99
CA LEU A 152 -8.37 -14.75 21.30
C LEU A 152 -8.93 -14.65 19.88
N GLU A 153 -9.96 -13.80 19.71
CA GLU A 153 -10.27 -13.20 18.43
C GLU A 153 -8.97 -12.52 18.00
N THR A 154 -8.16 -13.24 17.23
CA THR A 154 -7.20 -12.60 16.35
C THR A 154 -8.05 -11.80 15.41
N LEU A 155 -8.27 -10.52 15.75
CA LEU A 155 -8.82 -9.54 14.82
C LEU A 155 -8.10 -9.76 13.50
N PRO A 156 -8.83 -10.00 12.40
CA PRO A 156 -8.20 -10.24 11.12
C PRO A 156 -7.23 -9.08 10.85
N ILE A 157 -5.95 -9.42 10.67
CA ILE A 157 -4.86 -8.46 10.41
C ILE A 157 -5.15 -7.61 9.13
N ASP A 158 -6.18 -7.97 8.37
CA ASP A 158 -6.75 -7.20 7.26
C ASP A 158 -7.62 -5.99 7.68
N THR A 159 -7.83 -5.68 8.97
CA THR A 159 -8.51 -4.42 9.37
C THR A 159 -7.60 -3.20 9.42
N ALA A 160 -6.28 -3.37 9.26
CA ALA A 160 -5.39 -2.23 9.14
C ALA A 160 -5.67 -1.55 7.79
N GLU A 161 -6.01 -0.25 7.82
CA GLU A 161 -6.19 0.53 6.61
C GLU A 161 -4.96 0.33 5.71
N PRO A 162 -5.15 0.01 4.41
CA PRO A 162 -4.02 -0.16 3.52
C PRO A 162 -3.24 1.15 3.48
N SER A 163 -1.91 1.08 3.51
CA SER A 163 -1.07 2.27 3.38
C SER A 163 -1.38 3.02 2.08
N LEU A 164 -1.00 4.30 1.98
CA LEU A 164 -1.17 5.04 0.74
C LEU A 164 -0.30 4.44 -0.37
N ALA A 165 0.89 3.90 -0.07
CA ALA A 165 1.73 3.23 -1.04
C ALA A 165 1.01 2.02 -1.67
N ARG A 166 0.30 1.23 -0.86
CA ARG A 166 -0.52 0.11 -1.34
C ARG A 166 -1.75 0.58 -2.12
N GLN A 167 -2.46 1.59 -1.63
CA GLN A 167 -3.62 2.17 -2.32
C GLN A 167 -3.25 2.72 -3.70
N ARG A 168 -2.05 3.28 -3.84
CA ARG A 168 -1.50 3.82 -5.11
C ARG A 168 -0.82 2.77 -5.98
N GLY A 169 -0.84 1.49 -5.60
CA GLY A 169 -0.22 0.42 -6.39
C GLY A 169 1.31 0.54 -6.49
N LYS A 170 1.97 1.20 -5.52
CA LYS A 170 3.44 1.37 -5.47
C LYS A 170 4.16 0.20 -4.79
N THR A 171 3.42 -0.84 -4.42
CA THR A 171 3.99 -2.12 -3.98
C THR A 171 4.33 -2.97 -5.21
N TYR A 172 5.50 -3.61 -5.20
CA TYR A 172 5.96 -4.42 -6.33
C TYR A 172 6.72 -5.65 -5.85
N ARG A 173 6.71 -6.68 -6.70
CA ARG A 173 7.43 -7.94 -6.47
C ARG A 173 8.25 -8.21 -7.72
N LEU A 174 9.56 -8.05 -7.65
CA LEU A 174 10.43 -8.43 -8.76
C LEU A 174 10.65 -9.93 -8.73
N ARG A 175 10.41 -10.59 -9.87
CA ARG A 175 10.80 -11.97 -10.09
C ARG A 175 12.19 -11.99 -10.75
N LEU A 176 13.05 -12.86 -10.26
CA LEU A 176 14.35 -13.12 -10.87
C LEU A 176 14.16 -13.62 -12.32
N PRO A 177 15.10 -13.30 -13.24
CA PRO A 177 15.07 -13.84 -14.60
C PRO A 177 15.21 -15.38 -14.64
N PHE A 178 15.65 -15.99 -13.54
CA PHE A 178 15.82 -17.44 -13.40
C PHE A 178 14.59 -18.18 -12.84
N GLY A 179 13.42 -17.53 -12.77
CA GLY A 179 12.17 -18.22 -12.48
C GLY A 179 12.03 -18.80 -11.08
N THR A 180 12.89 -18.43 -10.12
CA THR A 180 12.69 -18.77 -8.72
C THR A 180 11.50 -17.99 -8.19
N VAL A 181 10.38 -18.69 -8.07
CA VAL A 181 9.15 -18.20 -7.48
C VAL A 181 9.41 -18.02 -5.99
N GLN A 182 9.63 -16.80 -5.54
CA GLN A 182 9.47 -16.51 -4.11
C GLN A 182 7.98 -16.67 -3.77
N PRO A 183 7.65 -17.41 -2.70
CA PRO A 183 6.26 -17.66 -2.31
C PRO A 183 5.68 -16.36 -1.76
N ALA A 184 5.06 -15.59 -2.64
CA ALA A 184 4.38 -14.39 -2.27
C ALA A 184 2.91 -14.76 -2.02
N TYR A 185 2.62 -15.15 -0.77
CA TYR A 185 1.27 -15.48 -0.31
C TYR A 185 0.37 -14.24 -0.36
N THR A 186 -0.22 -14.03 -1.53
CA THR A 186 -1.57 -13.53 -1.67
C THR A 186 -2.06 -14.20 -2.93
N SER A 187 -2.98 -15.15 -2.75
CA SER A 187 -3.57 -15.95 -3.81
C SER A 187 -4.35 -15.07 -4.78
N LYS A 188 -3.66 -14.52 -5.79
CA LYS A 188 -4.23 -14.59 -7.14
C LYS A 188 -3.86 -15.96 -7.66
N THR A 189 -4.87 -16.78 -7.86
CA THR A 189 -4.82 -18.13 -8.42
C THR A 189 -3.82 -18.16 -9.58
N LEU A 190 -2.72 -18.91 -9.42
CA LEU A 190 -1.61 -19.12 -10.38
C LEU A 190 -2.03 -19.74 -11.74
N LEU A 191 -3.32 -19.86 -12.02
CA LEU A 191 -3.88 -20.51 -13.20
C LEU A 191 -4.91 -19.65 -13.95
N LYS A 192 -5.08 -18.36 -13.61
CA LYS A 192 -6.07 -17.52 -14.30
C LYS A 192 -5.73 -16.03 -14.33
N ASP A 193 -4.60 -15.70 -14.96
CA ASP A 193 -4.47 -14.59 -15.92
C ASP A 193 -3.03 -14.61 -16.44
N ASP A 194 -2.82 -15.15 -17.65
CA ASP A 194 -1.52 -15.27 -18.33
C ASP A 194 -0.97 -13.92 -18.84
N LYS A 195 -1.42 -12.80 -18.27
CA LYS A 195 -0.89 -11.50 -18.63
C LYS A 195 0.38 -11.30 -17.83
N ILE A 196 1.50 -11.32 -18.55
CA ILE A 196 2.78 -10.80 -18.08
C ILE A 196 2.52 -9.34 -17.67
N GLU A 197 2.25 -9.11 -16.38
CA GLU A 197 2.11 -7.77 -15.83
C GLU A 197 3.50 -7.15 -15.85
N TRP A 198 3.69 -6.21 -16.78
CA TRP A 198 4.91 -5.40 -16.85
C TRP A 198 5.08 -4.63 -15.53
N ALA A 199 6.34 -4.37 -15.15
CA ALA A 199 6.60 -3.50 -14.02
C ALA A 199 5.96 -2.12 -14.28
N PRO A 200 5.46 -1.43 -13.24
CA PRO A 200 4.85 -0.12 -13.42
C PRO A 200 5.88 0.89 -13.95
N ALA A 201 5.43 1.90 -14.72
CA ALA A 201 6.31 2.82 -15.43
C ALA A 201 7.30 3.57 -14.50
N TRP A 202 6.85 3.98 -13.31
CA TRP A 202 7.68 4.64 -12.30
C TRP A 202 8.84 3.77 -11.80
N PHE A 203 8.77 2.45 -11.95
CA PHE A 203 9.83 1.54 -11.54
C PHE A 203 11.06 1.67 -12.44
N TYR A 204 10.85 1.87 -13.75
CA TYR A 204 11.94 1.97 -14.73
C TYR A 204 12.77 3.25 -14.60
N THR A 205 12.22 4.29 -14.00
CA THR A 205 12.85 5.62 -13.86
C THR A 205 13.54 5.82 -12.52
N ARG A 206 13.65 4.77 -11.71
CA ARG A 206 14.20 4.84 -10.37
C ARG A 206 15.70 4.57 -10.35
N LEU A 207 16.44 5.44 -9.68
CA LEU A 207 17.84 5.24 -9.35
C LEU A 207 17.94 4.96 -7.85
N GLU A 208 18.50 3.83 -7.43
CA GLU A 208 18.73 3.55 -6.00
C GLU A 208 20.20 3.20 -5.74
N LEU A 209 20.72 3.65 -4.62
CA LEU A 209 22.01 3.28 -4.06
C LEU A 209 21.76 2.54 -2.75
N GLN A 210 22.33 1.36 -2.60
CA GLN A 210 22.32 0.60 -1.36
C GLN A 210 23.76 0.31 -0.93
N ALA A 211 24.06 0.49 0.35
CA ALA A 211 25.32 0.08 0.94
C ALA A 211 25.11 -0.33 2.40
N GLY A 212 25.83 -1.35 2.88
CA GLY A 212 25.77 -1.75 4.28
C GLY A 212 26.85 -2.72 4.71
N ALA A 213 27.12 -2.70 6.01
CA ALA A 213 27.93 -3.69 6.71
C ALA A 213 27.29 -3.93 8.07
N TRP A 214 26.33 -4.85 8.13
CA TRP A 214 25.37 -5.06 9.23
C TRP A 214 24.32 -3.97 9.37
N LEU A 215 24.69 -2.69 9.46
CA LEU A 215 23.77 -1.59 9.22
C LEU A 215 23.89 -1.14 7.77
N GLY A 216 22.74 -1.02 7.13
CA GLY A 216 22.60 -0.59 5.75
C GLY A 216 21.87 0.74 5.64
N PHE A 217 22.16 1.41 4.55
CA PHE A 217 21.48 2.59 4.08
C PHE A 217 21.06 2.37 2.63
N ARG A 218 19.86 2.83 2.30
CA ARG A 218 19.37 2.89 0.93
C ARG A 218 18.87 4.30 0.65
N ALA A 219 19.37 4.91 -0.41
CA ALA A 219 18.85 6.16 -0.94
C ALA A 219 18.38 5.93 -2.37
N GLY A 220 17.29 6.57 -2.75
CA GLY A 220 16.77 6.51 -4.11
C GLY A 220 16.26 7.85 -4.59
N PHE A 221 16.30 8.01 -5.91
CA PHE A 221 15.77 9.14 -6.63
C PHE A 221 14.94 8.63 -7.81
N ASN A 222 13.67 9.05 -7.89
CA ASN A 222 12.79 8.66 -8.99
C ASN A 222 12.66 9.82 -10.00
N VAL A 223 13.36 9.69 -11.12
CA VAL A 223 13.37 10.73 -12.19
C VAL A 223 11.99 10.89 -12.81
N GLY A 224 11.23 9.79 -12.87
CA GLY A 224 9.89 9.76 -13.39
C GLY A 224 8.91 10.58 -12.56
N GLU A 225 8.94 10.37 -11.24
CA GLU A 225 8.09 11.10 -10.29
C GLU A 225 8.50 12.58 -10.22
N LEU A 226 9.80 12.88 -10.38
CA LEU A 226 10.24 14.28 -10.52
C LEU A 226 9.62 14.91 -11.77
N LEU A 227 9.62 14.20 -12.89
CA LEU A 227 9.03 14.70 -14.13
C LEU A 227 7.51 14.87 -13.98
N ASP A 228 6.82 13.90 -13.37
CA ASP A 228 5.40 14.03 -13.08
C ASP A 228 5.11 15.22 -12.17
N PHE A 229 5.86 15.41 -11.09
CA PHE A 229 5.75 16.58 -10.23
C PHE A 229 5.90 17.91 -11.00
N LEU A 230 6.91 18.00 -11.87
CA LEU A 230 7.18 19.22 -12.65
C LEU A 230 6.08 19.49 -13.70
N VAL A 231 5.66 18.45 -14.41
CA VAL A 231 4.62 18.52 -15.45
C VAL A 231 3.23 18.68 -14.84
N GLY A 232 3.03 18.16 -13.63
CA GLY A 232 1.84 18.31 -12.80
C GLY A 232 1.46 19.75 -12.53
N TRP A 233 2.44 20.67 -12.47
CA TRP A 233 2.19 22.12 -12.40
C TRP A 233 1.40 22.67 -13.59
N THR A 234 1.39 21.94 -14.71
CA THR A 234 0.63 22.24 -15.91
C THR A 234 -0.68 21.47 -16.01
N THR A 235 -1.10 20.77 -14.94
CA THR A 235 -2.28 19.90 -14.86
C THR A 235 -2.21 18.60 -15.67
N VAL A 236 -1.03 18.26 -16.18
CA VAL A 236 -0.79 16.99 -16.88
C VAL A 236 -0.21 15.99 -15.87
N ASP A 237 -0.84 14.81 -15.78
CA ASP A 237 -0.41 13.68 -14.96
C ASP A 237 0.07 12.55 -15.88
N LEU A 238 1.38 12.25 -15.82
CA LEU A 238 2.05 11.27 -16.66
C LEU A 238 1.81 9.83 -16.18
N TYR A 239 1.68 9.62 -14.87
CA TYR A 239 1.54 8.30 -14.28
C TYR A 239 0.11 7.92 -13.94
N ASN A 240 -0.80 8.89 -13.96
CA ASN A 240 -2.21 8.68 -13.67
C ASN A 240 -2.41 7.97 -12.32
N ASP A 241 -1.52 8.24 -11.37
CA ASP A 241 -1.50 7.67 -10.02
C ASP A 241 -1.93 8.69 -8.96
N ASP A 242 -2.26 9.90 -9.37
CA ASP A 242 -3.06 10.82 -8.58
C ASP A 242 -4.39 10.14 -8.26
N ALA A 243 -4.67 9.98 -6.96
CA ALA A 243 -5.99 9.54 -6.53
C ALA A 243 -7.02 10.48 -7.17
N PRO A 244 -8.14 9.96 -7.70
CA PRO A 244 -9.14 10.82 -8.29
C PRO A 244 -9.55 11.85 -7.26
N TYR A 245 -9.72 13.10 -7.70
CA TYR A 245 -10.31 14.12 -6.84
C TYR A 245 -11.56 13.54 -6.18
N GLU A 246 -11.66 13.63 -4.84
CA GLU A 246 -12.85 13.24 -4.06
C GLU A 246 -14.18 13.62 -4.74
N PRO A 247 -14.34 14.82 -5.37
CA PRO A 247 -15.57 15.11 -6.10
C PRO A 247 -15.84 14.19 -7.30
N ASP A 248 -14.82 13.75 -8.05
CA ASP A 248 -15.00 12.86 -9.20
C ASP A 248 -15.30 11.42 -8.77
N LEU A 249 -14.73 10.95 -7.65
CA LEU A 249 -15.05 9.64 -7.08
C LEU A 249 -16.45 9.61 -6.48
N GLU A 250 -16.80 10.61 -5.67
CA GLU A 250 -18.16 10.76 -5.14
C GLU A 250 -19.14 10.91 -6.31
N GLU A 251 -18.85 11.71 -7.33
CA GLU A 251 -19.71 11.86 -8.50
C GLU A 251 -19.83 10.56 -9.32
N ARG A 252 -18.72 9.84 -9.60
CA ARG A 252 -18.74 8.55 -10.29
C ARG A 252 -19.55 7.52 -9.51
N PHE A 253 -19.36 7.47 -8.19
CA PHE A 253 -20.08 6.55 -7.31
C PHE A 253 -21.57 6.90 -7.21
N LEU A 254 -21.91 8.19 -7.02
CA LEU A 254 -23.28 8.69 -7.06
C LEU A 254 -23.93 8.43 -8.42
N ASN A 255 -23.14 8.40 -9.50
CA ASN A 255 -23.62 8.14 -10.85
C ASN A 255 -23.71 6.66 -11.24
N ASP A 256 -23.06 5.74 -10.51
CA ASP A 256 -23.10 4.29 -10.78
C ASP A 256 -24.55 3.77 -10.67
N PRO A 257 -25.08 3.07 -11.71
CA PRO A 257 -26.42 2.50 -11.68
C PRO A 257 -26.67 1.60 -10.46
N ARG A 258 -25.66 0.85 -10.02
CA ARG A 258 -25.75 -0.02 -8.83
C ARG A 258 -25.99 0.81 -7.59
N PHE A 259 -25.25 1.91 -7.42
CA PHE A 259 -25.46 2.82 -6.29
C PHE A 259 -26.83 3.49 -6.36
N LYS A 260 -27.26 3.95 -7.55
CA LYS A 260 -28.58 4.56 -7.76
C LYS A 260 -29.74 3.63 -7.40
N ASN A 261 -29.57 2.32 -7.57
CA ASN A 261 -30.59 1.33 -7.26
C ASN A 261 -30.58 0.86 -5.79
N LEU A 262 -29.61 1.28 -4.98
CA LEU A 262 -29.56 0.89 -3.55
C LEU A 262 -30.69 1.55 -2.73
N PRO A 263 -31.19 0.85 -1.69
CA PRO A 263 -32.08 1.43 -0.69
C PRO A 263 -31.46 2.69 -0.05
N PRO A 264 -32.27 3.70 0.31
CA PRO A 264 -31.77 4.99 0.80
C PRO A 264 -30.95 4.89 2.08
N HIS A 265 -31.26 3.95 2.98
CA HIS A 265 -30.48 3.73 4.20
C HIS A 265 -29.08 3.18 3.93
N ILE A 266 -28.92 2.29 2.94
CA ILE A 266 -27.62 1.74 2.52
C ILE A 266 -26.80 2.83 1.82
N LYS A 267 -27.44 3.66 0.98
CA LYS A 267 -26.77 4.81 0.34
C LYS A 267 -26.19 5.78 1.37
N ALA A 268 -26.96 6.11 2.42
CA ALA A 268 -26.51 7.00 3.47
C ALA A 268 -25.29 6.42 4.23
N ALA A 269 -25.35 5.13 4.59
CA ALA A 269 -24.25 4.45 5.26
C ALA A 269 -22.97 4.39 4.39
N LEU A 270 -23.11 4.07 3.10
CA LEU A 270 -21.98 4.04 2.16
C LEU A 270 -21.36 5.43 1.97
N LEU A 271 -22.18 6.49 1.83
CA LEU A 271 -21.68 7.86 1.71
C LEU A 271 -20.99 8.33 2.98
N GLU A 272 -21.51 7.96 4.16
CA GLU A 272 -20.86 8.23 5.43
C GLU A 272 -19.51 7.51 5.52
N GLN A 273 -19.44 6.26 5.07
CA GLN A 273 -18.20 5.48 5.03
C GLN A 273 -17.17 6.08 4.07
N ILE A 274 -17.58 6.51 2.87
CA ILE A 274 -16.70 7.20 1.90
C ILE A 274 -16.17 8.50 2.50
N ARG A 275 -17.02 9.32 3.12
CA ARG A 275 -16.59 10.57 3.77
C ARG A 275 -15.65 10.35 4.94
N LYS A 276 -15.79 9.23 5.64
CA LYS A 276 -14.95 8.90 6.79
C LYS A 276 -13.60 8.33 6.37
N ASN A 277 -13.56 7.50 5.32
CA ASN A 277 -12.38 6.72 4.95
C ASN A 277 -11.66 7.23 3.69
N GLY A 278 -12.24 8.19 2.96
CA GLY A 278 -11.65 8.72 1.72
C GLY A 278 -11.50 7.71 0.57
N SER A 279 -12.11 6.52 0.69
CA SER A 279 -11.98 5.42 -0.26
C SER A 279 -13.33 4.74 -0.51
N LEU A 280 -13.49 4.19 -1.73
CA LEU A 280 -14.72 3.48 -2.09
C LEU A 280 -14.77 2.13 -1.38
N PRO A 281 -15.87 1.82 -0.68
CA PRO A 281 -16.11 0.46 -0.22
C PRO A 281 -16.25 -0.47 -1.44
N VAL A 282 -15.60 -1.62 -1.38
CA VAL A 282 -15.77 -2.68 -2.39
C VAL A 282 -17.19 -3.22 -2.22
N LEU A 283 -18.07 -2.91 -3.18
CA LEU A 283 -19.41 -3.50 -3.21
C LEU A 283 -19.26 -5.00 -3.51
N PRO A 284 -19.88 -5.89 -2.71
CA PRO A 284 -19.90 -7.32 -2.99
C PRO A 284 -20.62 -7.66 -4.30
#